data_AF-A0AAN6QBC0-F1
#
_entry.id   AF-A0AAN6QBC0-F1
#
_cell.length_a   1.000
_cell.length_b   1.000
_cell.length_c   1.000
_cell.angle_alpha   90.00
_cell.angle_beta   90.00
_cell.angle_gamma   90.00
#
_symmetry.space_group_name_H-M   'P 1'
#
loop_
_entity.id
_entity.type
_entity.pdbx_description
1 polymer ?
#
loop_
_entity_poly.entity_id
_entity_poly.type
_entity_poly.pdbx_seq_one_letter_code
_entity_poly.pdbx_strand_id
1 'polypeptide(L)'
;MSGAEIIGLISGIIAIVDATVKVYAAANNASGLPQAFRDVATRLPFVHETLQTVSRQLNTTNPDENSCKAISPILQRCENRVMQLEKIFRDVIPQADASRMERYLVAARTLGKEGTVESLM
;
A
#
# COMPACT_ATOMS: atom_id res chain seq x y z
N MET A 1 -9.51 -22.05 -2.07
CA MET A 1 -10.03 -20.80 -2.65
C MET A 1 -10.55 -21.09 -4.04
N SER A 2 -11.80 -20.71 -4.28
CA SER A 2 -12.50 -20.62 -5.56
C SER A 2 -12.05 -19.38 -6.35
N GLY A 3 -12.40 -19.33 -7.64
CA GLY A 3 -12.14 -18.15 -8.48
C GLY A 3 -12.78 -16.87 -7.95
N ALA A 4 -13.99 -16.96 -7.39
CA ALA A 4 -14.70 -15.82 -6.79
C ALA A 4 -13.95 -15.27 -5.55
N GLU A 5 -13.43 -16.15 -4.69
CA GLU A 5 -12.63 -15.73 -3.52
C GLU A 5 -11.33 -15.02 -3.95
N ILE A 6 -10.71 -15.47 -5.04
CA ILE A 6 -9.50 -14.83 -5.59
C ILE A 6 -9.79 -13.44 -6.15
N ILE A 7 -10.89 -13.29 -6.89
CA ILE A 7 -11.33 -11.99 -7.41
C ILE A 7 -11.65 -11.03 -6.24
N GLY A 8 -12.30 -11.55 -5.19
CA GLY A 8 -12.55 -10.80 -3.95
C GLY A 8 -11.25 -10.33 -3.30
N LEU A 9 -10.27 -11.21 -3.18
CA LEU A 9 -8.95 -10.90 -2.62
C LEU A 9 -8.23 -9.82 -3.43
N ILE A 10 -8.18 -9.93 -4.76
CA ILE A 10 -7.59 -8.90 -5.63
C ILE A 10 -8.29 -7.55 -5.46
N SER A 11 -9.62 -7.56 -5.37
CA SER A 11 -10.40 -6.33 -5.16
C SER A 11 -10.08 -5.68 -3.81
N GLY A 12 -9.88 -6.48 -2.76
CA GLY A 12 -9.41 -5.99 -1.46
C GLY A 12 -8.02 -5.35 -1.53
N ILE A 13 -7.07 -5.99 -2.21
CA ILE A 13 -5.73 -5.45 -2.43
C ILE A 13 -5.78 -4.10 -3.17
N ILE A 14 -6.59 -4.01 -4.23
CA ILE A 14 -6.81 -2.76 -4.99
C ILE A 14 -7.33 -1.65 -4.06
N ALA A 15 -8.32 -1.94 -3.21
CA ALA A 15 -8.88 -0.96 -2.29
C ALA A 15 -7.83 -0.41 -1.30
N ILE A 16 -6.93 -1.26 -0.81
CA ILE A 16 -5.83 -0.86 0.09
C ILE A 16 -4.81 0.01 -0.65
N VAL A 17 -4.47 -0.34 -1.89
CA VAL A 17 -3.58 0.48 -2.74
C VAL A 17 -4.19 1.87 -2.97
N ASP A 18 -5.47 1.94 -3.30
CA ASP A 18 -6.18 3.22 -3.48
C ASP A 18 -6.22 4.05 -2.19
N ALA A 19 -6.44 3.40 -1.05
CA ALA A 19 -6.38 4.07 0.26
C ALA A 19 -4.98 4.65 0.53
N THR A 20 -3.93 3.90 0.22
CA THR A 20 -2.53 4.33 0.39
C THR A 20 -2.20 5.54 -0.49
N VAL A 21 -2.62 5.52 -1.76
CA VAL A 21 -2.44 6.65 -2.69
C VAL A 21 -3.17 7.89 -2.19
N LYS A 22 -4.39 7.75 -1.65
CA LYS A 22 -5.15 8.87 -1.06
C LYS A 22 -4.47 9.47 0.17
N VAL A 23 -3.97 8.61 1.07
CA VAL A 23 -3.19 9.07 2.24
C VAL A 23 -1.98 9.89 1.80
N TYR A 24 -1.26 9.41 0.79
CA TYR A 24 -0.12 10.12 0.23
C TYR A 24 -0.50 11.46 -0.43
N ALA A 25 -1.56 11.49 -1.24
CA ALA A 25 -2.02 12.70 -1.92
C ALA A 25 -2.52 13.78 -0.93
N ALA A 26 -3.15 13.37 0.18
CA ALA A 26 -3.60 14.27 1.24
C ALA A 26 -2.43 14.98 1.96
N ALA A 27 -1.21 14.45 1.87
CA ALA A 27 -0.02 15.08 2.42
C ALA A 27 0.40 16.37 1.68
N ASN A 28 -0.33 16.80 0.64
CA ASN A 28 -0.21 18.05 -0.10
C ASN A 28 1.24 18.51 -0.35
N ASN A 29 2.02 17.67 -1.05
CA ASN A 29 3.45 17.88 -1.29
C ASN A 29 4.30 18.03 -0.02
N ALA A 30 4.10 17.16 0.98
CA ALA A 30 5.14 16.43 1.71
C ALA A 30 6.56 17.05 1.79
N SER A 31 6.67 18.34 2.09
CA SER A 31 7.94 19.00 2.40
C SER A 31 8.37 18.47 3.75
N GLY A 32 9.09 17.34 3.72
CA GLY A 32 9.52 16.59 4.91
C GLY A 32 9.31 15.08 4.88
N LEU A 33 8.64 14.50 3.86
CA LEU A 33 8.65 13.04 3.72
C LEU A 33 9.95 12.55 3.05
N PRO A 34 10.53 11.45 3.56
CA PRO A 34 11.68 10.81 2.93
C PRO A 34 11.40 10.44 1.47
N GLN A 35 12.45 10.48 0.63
CA GLN A 35 12.35 10.16 -0.80
C GLN A 35 11.75 8.76 -1.06
N ALA A 36 12.00 7.79 -0.18
CA ALA A 36 11.43 6.45 -0.30
C ALA A 36 9.88 6.45 -0.39
N PHE A 37 9.20 7.36 0.31
CA PHE A 37 7.73 7.48 0.22
C PHE A 37 7.28 7.99 -1.15
N ARG A 38 8.02 8.96 -1.74
CA ARG A 38 7.80 9.42 -3.12
C ARG A 38 8.00 8.29 -4.12
N ASP A 39 9.10 7.53 -3.97
CA ASP A 39 9.44 6.44 -4.89
C ASP A 39 8.40 5.31 -4.84
N VAL A 40 7.86 5.00 -3.67
CA VAL A 40 6.75 4.04 -3.54
C VAL A 40 5.48 4.61 -4.15
N ALA A 41 5.10 5.85 -3.81
CA ALA A 41 3.86 6.46 -4.28
C ALA A 41 3.78 6.53 -5.81
N THR A 42 4.91 6.75 -6.50
CA THR A 42 4.96 6.75 -7.97
C THR A 42 4.78 5.36 -8.60
N ARG A 43 5.03 4.28 -7.87
CA ARG A 43 4.88 2.90 -8.35
C ARG A 43 3.50 2.30 -8.07
N LEU A 44 2.79 2.79 -7.06
CA LEU A 44 1.48 2.27 -6.67
C LEU A 44 0.43 2.28 -7.80
N PRO A 45 0.34 3.32 -8.67
CA PRO A 45 -0.59 3.29 -9.80
C PRO A 45 -0.34 2.11 -10.75
N PHE A 46 0.92 1.75 -11.00
CA PHE A 46 1.26 0.61 -11.85
C PHE A 46 0.83 -0.73 -11.23
N VAL A 47 1.01 -0.88 -9.91
CA VAL A 47 0.52 -2.05 -9.18
C VAL A 47 -1.00 -2.16 -9.26
N HIS A 48 -1.70 -1.03 -9.12
CA HIS A 48 -3.16 -0.97 -9.25
C HIS A 48 -3.64 -1.41 -10.62
N GLU A 49 -3.08 -0.86 -11.70
CA GLU A 49 -3.46 -1.24 -13.07
C GLU A 49 -3.17 -2.72 -13.36
N THR A 50 -2.06 -3.23 -12.85
CA THR A 50 -1.70 -4.66 -12.97
C THR A 50 -2.76 -5.54 -12.29
N LEU A 51 -3.14 -5.22 -11.05
CA LEU A 51 -4.16 -5.97 -10.30
C LEU A 51 -5.54 -5.87 -10.95
N GLN A 52 -5.92 -4.69 -11.45
CA GLN A 52 -7.16 -4.52 -12.21
C GLN A 52 -7.19 -5.37 -13.47
N THR A 53 -6.06 -5.46 -14.17
CA THR A 53 -5.92 -6.27 -15.39
C THR A 53 -6.10 -7.75 -15.07
N VAL A 54 -5.43 -8.24 -14.02
CA VAL A 54 -5.58 -9.62 -13.56
C VAL A 54 -7.02 -9.90 -13.13
N SER A 55 -7.64 -9.01 -12.36
CA SER A 55 -9.05 -9.15 -11.95
C SER A 55 -9.98 -9.28 -13.16
N ARG A 56 -9.82 -8.41 -14.17
CA ARG A 56 -10.63 -8.47 -15.40
C ARG A 56 -10.44 -9.79 -16.16
N GLN A 57 -9.20 -10.26 -16.28
CA GLN A 57 -8.89 -11.54 -16.93
C GLN A 57 -9.52 -12.73 -16.19
N LEU A 58 -9.42 -12.78 -14.86
CA LEU A 58 -9.98 -13.87 -14.07
C LEU A 58 -11.52 -13.91 -14.14
N ASN A 59 -12.17 -12.74 -14.21
CA ASN A 59 -13.61 -12.64 -14.43
C ASN A 59 -14.04 -13.18 -15.81
N THR A 60 -13.18 -13.11 -16.82
CA THR A 60 -13.50 -13.60 -18.18
C THR A 60 -13.14 -15.07 -18.40
N THR A 61 -12.05 -15.55 -17.79
CA THR A 61 -11.48 -16.87 -18.12
C THR A 61 -12.01 -17.98 -17.22
N ASN A 62 -12.59 -17.66 -16.05
CA ASN A 62 -13.00 -18.63 -15.03
C ASN A 62 -11.88 -19.66 -14.75
N PRO A 63 -10.84 -19.27 -13.98
CA PRO A 63 -9.69 -20.13 -13.72
C PRO A 63 -10.10 -21.44 -13.05
N ASP A 64 -9.44 -22.54 -13.43
CA ASP A 64 -9.63 -23.84 -12.80
C ASP A 64 -9.13 -23.83 -11.33
N GLU A 65 -9.54 -24.83 -10.56
CA GLU A 65 -9.24 -24.90 -9.13
C GLU A 65 -7.73 -25.01 -8.84
N ASN A 66 -6.95 -25.66 -9.70
CA ASN A 66 -5.51 -25.79 -9.51
C ASN A 66 -4.80 -24.45 -9.75
N SER A 67 -5.18 -23.72 -10.80
CA SER A 67 -4.73 -22.35 -11.04
C SER A 67 -5.07 -21.43 -9.85
N CYS A 68 -6.28 -21.57 -9.31
CA CYS A 68 -6.71 -20.83 -8.12
C CYS A 68 -5.84 -21.13 -6.89
N LYS A 69 -5.57 -22.41 -6.62
CA LYS A 69 -4.70 -22.84 -5.51
C LYS A 69 -3.26 -22.34 -5.68
N ALA A 70 -2.74 -22.33 -6.90
CA ALA A 70 -1.36 -21.91 -7.17
C ALA A 70 -1.15 -20.41 -6.94
N ILE A 71 -2.10 -19.56 -7.34
CA ILE A 71 -1.97 -18.10 -7.24
C ILE A 71 -2.34 -17.55 -5.86
N SER A 72 -3.22 -18.25 -5.14
CA SER A 72 -3.70 -17.88 -3.80
C SER A 72 -2.62 -17.42 -2.81
N PRO A 73 -1.52 -18.18 -2.56
CA PRO A 73 -0.49 -17.75 -1.60
C PRO A 73 0.28 -16.52 -2.06
N ILE A 74 0.35 -16.25 -3.38
CA ILE A 74 1.00 -15.05 -3.92
C ILE A 74 0.15 -13.83 -3.60
N LEU A 75 -1.16 -13.92 -3.80
CA LEU A 75 -2.09 -12.83 -3.52
C LEU A 75 -2.20 -12.54 -2.02
N GLN A 76 -2.23 -13.57 -1.17
CA GLN A 76 -2.19 -13.37 0.28
C GLN A 76 -0.91 -12.65 0.74
N ARG A 77 0.24 -12.98 0.16
CA ARG A 77 1.49 -12.23 0.43
C ARG A 77 1.41 -10.79 -0.08
N CYS A 78 0.78 -10.57 -1.22
CA CYS A 78 0.56 -9.22 -1.75
C CYS A 78 -0.32 -8.40 -0.82
N GLU A 79 -1.46 -8.94 -0.37
CA GLU A 79 -2.37 -8.34 0.61
C GLU A 79 -1.64 -7.93 1.89
N ASN A 80 -0.89 -8.85 2.50
CA ASN A 80 -0.13 -8.54 3.71
C ASN A 80 0.88 -7.41 3.49
N ARG A 81 1.57 -7.37 2.34
CA ARG A 81 2.53 -6.32 2.01
C ARG A 81 1.86 -4.97 1.81
N VAL A 82 0.72 -4.91 1.11
CA VAL A 82 0.00 -3.64 0.90
C VAL A 82 -0.63 -3.13 2.19
N MET A 83 -1.13 -4.01 3.07
CA MET A 83 -1.62 -3.63 4.41
C MET A 83 -0.50 -3.04 5.28
N GLN A 84 0.67 -3.68 5.29
CA GLN A 84 1.83 -3.15 6.01
C GLN A 84 2.27 -1.80 5.45
N LEU A 85 2.24 -1.65 4.12
CA LEU A 85 2.58 -0.39 3.47
C LEU A 85 1.60 0.72 3.82
N GLU A 86 0.30 0.45 3.74
CA GLU A 86 -0.74 1.39 4.12
C GLU A 86 -0.57 1.85 5.57
N LYS A 87 -0.31 0.91 6.48
CA LYS A 87 -0.03 1.20 7.88
C LYS A 87 1.16 2.15 8.03
N ILE A 88 2.28 1.86 7.38
CA ILE A 88 3.48 2.73 7.40
C ILE A 88 3.13 4.14 6.90
N PHE A 89 2.37 4.24 5.82
CA PHE A 89 1.95 5.54 5.28
C PHE A 89 1.05 6.29 6.28
N ARG A 90 0.08 5.63 6.92
CA ARG A 90 -0.79 6.27 7.92
C ARG A 90 -0.04 6.67 9.20
N ASP A 91 0.96 5.89 9.60
CA ASP A 91 1.77 6.16 10.80
C ASP A 91 2.72 7.36 10.61
N VAL A 92 3.19 7.58 9.36
CA VAL A 92 4.18 8.63 9.03
C VAL A 92 3.53 9.87 8.41
N ILE A 93 2.37 9.73 7.77
CA ILE A 93 1.66 10.83 7.14
C ILE A 93 0.49 11.24 8.04
N PRO A 94 0.55 12.42 8.68
CA PRO A 94 -0.54 12.91 9.48
C PRO A 94 -1.80 13.05 8.64
N GLN A 95 -2.94 12.61 9.19
CA GLN A 95 -4.24 12.81 8.54
C GLN A 95 -4.58 14.30 8.45
N ALA A 96 -5.44 14.68 7.51
CA ALA A 96 -5.77 16.09 7.26
C ALA A 96 -6.38 16.81 8.48
N ASP A 97 -7.07 16.06 9.33
CA ASP A 97 -7.70 16.49 10.58
C ASP A 97 -6.79 16.34 11.82
N ALA A 98 -5.58 15.81 11.66
CA ALA A 98 -4.64 15.61 12.77
C ALA A 98 -4.32 16.95 13.47
N SER A 99 -4.36 16.91 14.80
CA SER A 99 -4.00 18.05 15.64
C SER A 99 -2.56 18.49 15.37
N ARG A 100 -2.24 19.75 15.72
CA ARG A 100 -0.86 20.26 15.62
C ARG A 100 0.12 19.42 16.44
N MET A 101 -0.31 18.88 17.59
CA MET A 101 0.52 18.06 18.46
C MET A 101 0.84 16.70 17.82
N GLU A 102 -0.15 16.03 17.22
CA GLU A 102 0.06 14.77 16.50
C GLU A 102 1.00 14.96 15.32
N ARG A 103 0.83 16.04 14.55
CA ARG A 103 1.73 16.41 13.46
C ARG A 103 3.17 16.61 13.93
N TYR A 104 3.35 17.32 15.05
CA TYR A 104 4.68 17.55 15.64
C TYR A 104 5.34 16.25 16.10
N LEU A 105 4.58 15.36 16.75
CA LEU A 105 5.08 14.10 17.29
C LEU A 105 5.51 13.14 16.18
N VAL A 106 4.77 13.09 15.08
CA VAL A 106 5.16 12.34 13.87
C VAL A 106 6.41 12.94 13.23
N ALA A 107 6.47 14.26 13.03
CA ALA A 107 7.64 14.93 12.46
C ALA A 107 8.92 14.69 13.28
N ALA A 108 8.84 14.77 14.62
CA ALA A 108 9.96 14.52 15.51
C ALA A 108 10.47 13.07 15.45
N ARG A 109 9.57 12.08 15.34
CA ARG A 109 9.94 10.66 15.19
C ARG A 109 10.63 10.37 13.85
N THR A 110 10.17 11.02 12.78
CA THR A 110 10.73 10.83 11.43
C THR A 110 12.10 11.49 11.32
N LEU A 111 12.25 12.75 11.78
CA LEU A 111 13.52 13.48 11.76
C LEU A 111 14.56 12.89 12.74
N GLY A 112 14.13 12.40 13.91
CA GLY A 112 15.01 11.77 14.89
C GLY A 112 15.66 10.46 14.41
N LYS A 113 15.06 9.79 13.42
CA LYS A 113 15.63 8.61 12.76
C LYS A 113 16.62 8.94 11.64
N GLU A 114 16.60 10.16 11.12
CA GLU A 114 17.53 10.62 10.08
C GLU A 114 18.89 11.06 10.68
N GLY A 115 18.93 11.33 11.99
CA GLY A 115 20.14 11.66 12.75
C GLY A 115 20.78 10.49 13.52
N THR A 116 20.26 9.28 13.41
CA THR A 116 20.79 8.11 14.14
C THR A 116 21.46 7.12 13.19
N VAL A 117 22.70 6.76 13.56
CA VAL A 117 23.65 5.90 12.83
C VAL A 117 23.09 4.49 12.53
N GLU A 118 21.98 4.11 13.17
CA GLU A 118 21.27 2.84 12.97
C GLU A 118 20.61 2.70 11.58
N SER A 119 20.54 3.76 10.77
CA SER A 119 20.07 3.68 9.37
C SER A 119 21.13 3.21 8.36
N LEU A 120 22.37 2.97 8.82
CA LEU A 120 23.50 2.52 8.00
C LEU A 120 23.88 1.04 8.17
N MET A 121 23.04 0.21 8.79
CA MET A 121 23.24 -1.25 8.87
C MET A 121 22.01 -2.05 8.45
#